data_AF-A0A925WCN5-F1
#
_entry.id   AF-A0A925WCN5-F1
#
_cell.length_a   1.000
_cell.length_b   1.000
_cell.length_c   1.000
_cell.angle_alpha   90.00
_cell.angle_beta   90.00
_cell.angle_gamma   90.00
#
_symmetry.space_group_name_H-M   'P 1'
#
loop_
_entity.id
_entity.type
_entity.pdbx_description
1 polymer ?
#
loop_
_entity_poly.entity_id
_entity_poly.type
_entity_poly.pdbx_seq_one_letter_code
_entity_poly.pdbx_strand_id
1 'polypeptide(L)' 'NAATAERLGLTEGAPATVRTTRGMITLPVALTDLPDGVVWLPGNSGDSRVRAMLGAGHGDLVEVNA' A
#
# COMPACT_ATOMS: atom_id res chain seq x y z
N ASN A 1 -10.12 2.09 -0.86
CA ASN A 1 -11.58 1.89 -0.96
C ASN A 1 -11.87 0.46 -1.39
N ALA A 2 -13.13 0.01 -1.33
CA ALA A 2 -13.52 -1.36 -1.67
C ALA A 2 -13.27 -1.70 -3.15
N ALA A 3 -13.58 -0.79 -4.08
CA ALA A 3 -13.41 -1.03 -5.52
C ALA A 3 -11.96 -1.29 -5.93
N THR A 4 -11.01 -0.52 -5.39
CA THR A 4 -9.58 -0.73 -5.64
C THR A 4 -9.09 -2.04 -5.00
N ALA A 5 -9.55 -2.37 -3.80
CA ALA A 5 -9.20 -3.63 -3.15
C ALA A 5 -9.70 -4.83 -3.97
N GLU A 6 -10.95 -4.80 -4.43
CA GLU A 6 -11.54 -5.86 -5.27
C GLU A 6 -10.77 -6.05 -6.59
N ARG A 7 -10.44 -4.96 -7.30
CA ARG A 7 -9.65 -5.04 -8.54
C ARG A 7 -8.27 -5.65 -8.34
N LEU A 8 -7.68 -5.47 -7.16
CA LEU A 8 -6.35 -5.98 -6.81
C LEU A 8 -6.39 -7.32 -6.07
N GLY A 9 -7.59 -7.89 -5.83
CA GLY A 9 -7.75 -9.14 -5.08
C GLY A 9 -7.36 -9.02 -3.60
N LEU A 10 -7.39 -7.81 -3.02
CA LEU A 10 -7.04 -7.56 -1.64
C LEU A 10 -8.20 -7.87 -0.71
N THR A 11 -7.91 -8.52 0.42
CA THR A 11 -8.89 -8.82 1.46
C THR A 11 -8.59 -7.99 2.71
N GLU A 12 -9.61 -7.37 3.31
CA GLU A 12 -9.44 -6.62 4.55
C GLU A 12 -8.86 -7.50 5.67
N GLY A 13 -7.87 -6.97 6.39
CA GLY A 13 -7.12 -7.66 7.44
C GLY A 13 -6.04 -8.62 6.93
N ALA A 14 -6.06 -9.03 5.66
CA ALA A 14 -5.00 -9.83 5.07
C ALA A 14 -3.75 -8.98 4.80
N PRO A 15 -2.54 -9.58 4.82
CA PRO A 15 -1.34 -8.88 4.38
C PRO A 15 -1.47 -8.49 2.91
N ALA A 16 -0.94 -7.33 2.57
CA ALA A 16 -0.70 -6.90 1.20
C ALA A 16 0.70 -6.30 1.10
N THR A 17 1.31 -6.49 -0.05
CA THR A 17 2.67 -6.05 -0.34
C THR A 17 2.64 -4.87 -1.29
N VAL A 18 3.23 -3.76 -0.86
CA VAL A 18 3.49 -2.60 -1.70
C VAL A 18 4.95 -2.60 -2.13
N ARG A 19 5.20 -2.43 -3.41
CA ARG A 19 6.53 -2.57 -4.01
C ARG A 19 6.85 -1.43 -4.97
N THR A 20 8.13 -1.08 -5.00
CA THR A 20 8.74 -0.25 -6.05
C THR A 20 9.99 -0.95 -6.57
N THR A 21 10.71 -0.31 -7.48
CA THR A 21 12.03 -0.78 -7.90
C THR A 21 13.06 -0.79 -6.77
N ARG A 22 12.83 -0.04 -5.67
CA ARG A 22 13.76 0.11 -4.56
C ARG A 22 13.57 -0.93 -3.46
N GLY A 23 12.35 -1.45 -3.30
CA GLY A 23 12.06 -2.41 -2.24
C GLY A 23 10.57 -2.72 -2.12
N MET A 24 10.21 -3.38 -1.03
CA MET A 24 8.84 -3.78 -0.71
C MET A 24 8.53 -3.61 0.78
N ILE A 25 7.25 -3.40 1.10
CA ILE A 25 6.71 -3.34 2.45
C ILE A 25 5.43 -4.19 2.47
N THR A 26 5.25 -5.00 3.50
CA THR A 26 4.03 -5.81 3.69
C THR A 26 3.28 -5.35 4.93
N LEU A 27 1.99 -5.05 4.78
CA LEU A 27 1.12 -4.54 5.85
C LEU A 27 -0.28 -5.12 5.75
N PRO A 28 -1.02 -5.23 6.85
CA PRO A 28 -2.44 -5.61 6.81
C PRO A 28 -3.26 -4.55 6.06
N VAL A 29 -4.17 -5.01 5.20
CA VAL A 29 -5.11 -4.14 4.47
C VAL A 29 -6.18 -3.61 5.41
N ALA A 30 -6.46 -2.31 5.33
CA ALA A 30 -7.63 -1.69 5.95
C ALA A 30 -8.42 -0.95 4.88
N LEU A 31 -9.74 -1.15 4.85
CA LEU A 31 -10.59 -0.42 3.93
C LEU A 31 -10.98 0.92 4.56
N THR A 32 -10.86 1.97 3.75
CA THR A 32 -11.28 3.32 4.15
C THR A 32 -11.71 4.12 2.93
N ASP A 33 -12.32 5.26 3.18
CA ASP A 33 -12.80 6.18 2.17
C ASP A 33 -11.60 6.91 1.54
N LEU A 34 -11.05 6.29 0.49
CA LEU A 34 -9.96 6.81 -0.32
C LEU A 34 -10.46 7.01 -1.76
N PRO A 35 -9.90 7.99 -2.48
CA PRO A 35 -10.10 8.11 -3.91
C PRO A 35 -9.75 6.83 -4.65
N ASP A 36 -10.36 6.65 -5.83
CA ASP A 36 -10.13 5.44 -6.62
C ASP A 36 -8.68 5.33 -7.11
N GLY A 37 -8.11 4.13 -6.99
CA GLY A 37 -6.71 3.86 -7.33
C GLY A 37 -5.69 4.41 -6.32
N VAL A 38 -6.12 4.98 -5.19
CA VAL A 38 -5.22 5.52 -4.17
C VAL A 38 -5.09 4.54 -3.00
N VAL A 39 -3.84 4.29 -2.62
CA VAL A 39 -3.48 3.58 -1.38
C VAL A 39 -2.76 4.53 -0.44
N TRP A 40 -3.04 4.38 0.85
CA TRP A 40 -2.36 5.12 1.90
C TRP A 40 -1.46 4.18 2.70
N LEU A 41 -0.27 4.65 3.06
CA LEU A 41 0.71 3.93 3.87
C LEU A 41 1.16 4.77 5.06
N PRO A 42 1.33 4.19 6.26
CA PRO A 42 1.99 4.86 7.37
C PRO A 42 3.43 5.23 7.01
N GLY A 43 3.79 6.50 7.02
CA GLY A 43 5.07 6.93 6.42
C GLY A 43 6.35 6.46 7.15
N ASN A 44 6.31 6.31 8.48
CA ASN A 44 7.43 5.87 9.31
C ASN A 44 6.92 5.27 10.63
N SER A 45 6.31 4.09 10.57
CA SER A 45 5.78 3.37 11.74
C SER A 45 6.11 1.88 11.64
N GLY A 46 6.81 1.35 12.64
CA GLY A 46 7.29 -0.04 12.63
C GLY A 46 8.07 -0.36 11.35
N ASP A 47 7.67 -1.42 10.67
CA ASP A 47 8.25 -1.85 9.39
C ASP A 47 7.82 -0.98 8.20
N SER A 48 6.82 -0.11 8.38
CA SER A 48 6.41 0.84 7.35
C SER A 48 7.31 2.08 7.35
N ARG A 49 8.46 1.96 6.68
CA ARG A 49 9.42 3.07 6.47
C ARG A 49 9.43 3.48 5.00
N VAL A 50 8.30 4.00 4.53
CA VAL A 50 7.98 4.22 3.10
C VAL A 50 9.11 4.90 2.33
N ARG A 51 9.60 6.05 2.81
CA ARG A 51 10.67 6.79 2.13
C ARG A 51 12.03 6.05 2.14
N ALA A 52 12.31 5.28 3.19
CA ALA A 52 13.58 4.57 3.30
C ALA A 52 13.60 3.28 2.47
N MET A 53 12.51 2.51 2.49
CA MET A 53 12.44 1.18 1.86
C MET A 53 11.91 1.25 0.42
N LEU A 54 10.83 1.99 0.20
CA LEU A 54 10.23 2.13 -1.11
C LEU A 54 10.73 3.34 -1.86
N GLY A 55 11.24 4.35 -1.12
CA GLY A 55 11.56 5.71 -1.57
C GLY A 55 10.52 6.32 -2.51
N ALA A 56 9.27 6.02 -2.18
CA ALA A 56 8.09 6.66 -2.70
C ALA A 56 7.74 7.87 -1.81
N GLY A 57 7.28 8.94 -2.44
CA GLY A 57 6.68 10.13 -1.85
C GLY A 57 5.17 10.15 -2.03
N HIS A 58 4.59 11.34 -1.84
CA HIS A 58 3.16 11.54 -2.04
C HIS A 58 2.82 11.50 -3.53
N GLY A 59 1.85 10.69 -3.92
CA GLY A 59 1.40 10.59 -5.32
C GLY A 59 2.28 9.71 -6.21
N ASP A 60 3.36 9.13 -5.68
CA ASP A 60 4.19 8.19 -6.45
C ASP A 60 3.43 6.90 -6.73
N LEU A 61 3.66 6.36 -7.94
CA LEU A 61 3.10 5.08 -8.33
C LEU A 61 3.84 3.93 -7.65
N VAL A 62 3.07 2.94 -7.23
CA VAL A 62 3.55 1.72 -6.58
C VAL A 62 2.81 0.52 -7.15
N GLU A 63 3.46 -0.63 -7.08
CA GLU A 63 2.80 -1.92 -7.33
C GLU A 63 2.22 -2.44 -6.02
N VAL A 64 1.01 -3.00 -6.06
CA VAL A 64 0.33 -3.56 -4.89
C VAL A 64 -0.18 -4.94 -5.23
N ASN A 65 0.24 -5.93 -4.45
CA ASN A 65 -0.16 -7.33 -4.60
C ASN A 65 -0.69 -7.86 -3.25
N ALA A 66 -1.60 -8.83 -3.30
CA ALA A 66 -2.02 -9.60 -2.13
C ALA A 66 -0.85 -10.47 -1.61
#